data_AF-A0A9F5N1G7-F1
#
_entry.id   AF-A0A9F5N1G7-F1
#
_cell.length_a   1.000
_cell.length_b   1.000
_cell.length_c   1.000
_cell.angle_alpha   90.00
_cell.angle_beta   90.00
_cell.angle_gamma   90.00
#
_symmetry.space_group_name_H-M   'P 1'
#
loop_
_entity.id
_entity.type
_entity.pdbx_description
1 polymer ?
#
loop_
_entity_poly.entity_id
_entity_poly.type
_entity_poly.pdbx_seq_one_letter_code
_entity_poly.pdbx_strand_id
1 'polypeptide(L)'
;MRPYRAAALTPAQQRFNEYADAARTVLGVAFGRLRGRWRCLTKRNDTDVSFLPTLIAACCTLHNVCEARGDVFQSCWMEAEGGAEPREEQPPEEGEEEDAGAAEIRDALASALRG
;
A
#
# COMPACT_ATOMS: atom_id res chain seq x y z
N MET A 1 -4.29 -0.07 7.15
CA MET A 1 -5.02 -0.52 8.36
C MET A 1 -4.12 -1.38 9.21
N ARG A 2 -4.22 -1.32 10.53
CA ARG A 2 -3.40 -2.14 11.44
C ARG A 2 -3.99 -3.57 11.51
N PRO A 3 -3.15 -4.62 11.45
CA PRO A 3 -3.62 -5.98 11.73
C PRO A 3 -3.89 -6.14 13.23
N TYR A 4 -4.78 -7.06 13.59
CA TYR A 4 -4.95 -7.46 14.99
C TYR A 4 -3.69 -8.18 15.48
N ARG A 5 -3.17 -7.75 16.64
CA ARG A 5 -2.00 -8.33 17.33
C ARG A 5 -2.44 -8.78 18.73
N ALA A 6 -2.98 -10.00 18.84
CA ALA A 6 -3.36 -10.60 20.12
C ALA A 6 -2.91 -12.06 20.19
N ALA A 7 -2.66 -12.59 21.40
CA ALA A 7 -2.22 -13.97 21.59
C ALA A 7 -3.25 -15.00 21.11
N ALA A 8 -4.53 -14.66 21.14
CA ALA A 8 -5.61 -15.46 20.57
C ALA A 8 -6.51 -14.54 19.73
N LEU A 9 -6.54 -14.77 18.42
CA LEU A 9 -7.41 -14.06 17.48
C LEU A 9 -8.70 -14.84 17.27
N THR A 10 -9.82 -14.13 17.20
CA THR A 10 -11.07 -14.74 16.72
C THR A 10 -10.96 -15.09 15.23
N PRO A 11 -11.75 -16.05 14.71
CA PRO A 11 -11.74 -16.39 13.28
C PRO A 11 -11.98 -15.17 12.36
N ALA A 12 -12.84 -14.24 12.80
CA ALA A 12 -13.12 -13.01 12.07
C ALA A 12 -11.90 -12.08 11.97
N GLN A 13 -11.14 -11.93 13.08
CA GLN A 13 -9.92 -11.12 13.12
C GLN A 13 -8.80 -11.76 12.31
N GLN A 14 -8.68 -13.09 12.34
CA GLN A 14 -7.72 -13.81 11.49
C GLN A 14 -8.02 -13.60 10.01
N ARG A 15 -9.28 -13.76 9.61
CA ARG A 15 -9.72 -13.53 8.23
C ARG A 15 -9.49 -12.09 7.79
N PHE A 16 -9.74 -11.11 8.66
CA PHE A 16 -9.38 -9.71 8.40
C PHE A 16 -7.88 -9.54 8.14
N ASN A 17 -7.03 -10.11 9.00
CA ASN A 17 -5.58 -10.01 8.84
C ASN A 17 -5.12 -10.61 7.50
N GLU A 18 -5.67 -11.75 7.09
CA GLU A 18 -5.39 -12.40 5.81
C GLU A 18 -5.77 -11.51 4.62
N TYR A 19 -6.99 -10.95 4.61
CA TYR A 19 -7.42 -10.03 3.54
C TYR A 19 -6.60 -8.74 3.51
N ALA A 20 -6.28 -8.18 4.69
CA ALA A 20 -5.46 -6.99 4.78
C ALA A 20 -4.05 -7.25 4.25
N ASP A 21 -3.45 -8.42 4.53
CA ASP A 21 -2.16 -8.81 3.98
C ASP A 21 -2.21 -9.02 2.47
N ALA A 22 -3.22 -9.71 1.96
CA ALA A 22 -3.42 -9.87 0.52
C ALA A 22 -3.56 -8.50 -0.18
N ALA A 23 -4.33 -7.58 0.40
CA ALA A 23 -4.47 -6.22 -0.12
C ALA A 23 -3.12 -5.47 -0.12
N ARG A 24 -2.31 -5.59 0.96
CA ARG A 24 -0.96 -5.00 1.01
C ARG A 24 -0.05 -5.55 -0.09
N THR A 25 -0.10 -6.86 -0.36
CA THR A 25 0.67 -7.45 -1.46
C THR A 25 0.27 -6.85 -2.80
N VAL A 26 -1.02 -6.74 -3.09
CA VAL A 26 -1.52 -6.13 -4.33
C VAL A 26 -1.10 -4.66 -4.44
N LEU A 27 -1.21 -3.90 -3.34
CA LEU A 27 -0.75 -2.51 -3.29
C LEU A 27 0.75 -2.40 -3.57
N GLY A 28 1.57 -3.27 -2.96
CA GLY A 28 3.02 -3.30 -3.19
C GLY A 28 3.36 -3.51 -4.68
N VAL A 29 2.66 -4.43 -5.35
CA VAL A 29 2.81 -4.65 -6.79
C VAL A 29 2.38 -3.42 -7.59
N ALA A 30 1.24 -2.80 -7.27
CA ALA A 30 0.76 -1.61 -7.96
C ALA A 30 1.72 -0.42 -7.81
N PHE A 31 2.20 -0.15 -6.59
CA PHE A 31 3.19 0.90 -6.33
C PHE A 31 4.54 0.60 -7.00
N GLY A 32 4.96 -0.65 -7.04
CA GLY A 32 6.15 -1.07 -7.81
C GLY A 32 6.01 -0.76 -9.31
N ARG A 33 4.85 -1.07 -9.89
CA ARG A 33 4.57 -0.78 -11.32
C ARG A 33 4.43 0.73 -11.60
N LEU A 34 3.80 1.47 -10.70
CA LEU A 34 3.70 2.94 -10.76
C LEU A 34 5.11 3.55 -10.77
N ARG A 35 5.95 3.20 -9.79
CA ARG A 35 7.33 3.67 -9.68
C ARG A 35 8.19 3.28 -10.89
N GLY A 36 8.02 2.07 -11.41
CA GLY A 36 8.73 1.62 -12.61
C GLY A 36 8.38 2.41 -13.86
N ARG A 37 7.08 2.68 -14.10
CA ARG A 37 6.62 3.47 -15.25
C ARG A 37 7.01 4.95 -15.14
N TRP A 38 6.93 5.53 -13.94
CA TRP A 38 7.23 6.95 -13.69
C TRP A 38 8.47 7.09 -12.79
N ARG A 39 9.65 6.98 -13.39
CA ARG A 39 10.95 7.08 -12.69
C ARG A 39 11.18 8.43 -11.98
N CYS A 40 10.39 9.46 -12.27
CA CYS A 40 10.35 10.69 -11.50
C CYS A 40 9.87 10.47 -10.05
N LEU A 41 9.31 9.31 -9.72
CA LEU A 41 8.89 8.93 -8.37
C LEU A 41 9.94 8.14 -7.57
N THR A 42 10.98 7.59 -8.21
CA THR A 42 11.94 6.66 -7.57
C THR A 42 13.29 7.30 -7.22
N LYS A 43 13.72 8.31 -7.97
CA LYS A 43 15.00 9.00 -7.74
C LYS A 43 14.78 10.34 -7.04
N ARG A 44 15.89 11.00 -6.68
CA ARG A 44 15.89 12.40 -6.26
C ARG A 44 15.11 13.21 -7.29
N ASN A 45 13.96 13.70 -6.86
CA ASN A 45 13.09 14.53 -7.67
C ASN A 45 13.37 15.98 -7.27
N ASP A 46 14.08 16.71 -8.13
CA ASP A 46 14.44 18.12 -7.91
C ASP A 46 13.27 19.08 -8.27
N THR A 47 12.05 18.56 -8.38
CA THR A 47 10.85 19.37 -8.54
C THR A 47 10.51 20.07 -7.23
N ASP A 48 10.00 21.29 -7.33
CA ASP A 48 9.50 22.04 -6.20
C ASP A 48 8.49 21.21 -5.38
N VAL A 49 8.68 21.19 -4.06
CA VAL A 49 7.86 20.42 -3.12
C VAL A 49 6.39 20.79 -3.23
N SER A 50 6.07 22.04 -3.55
CA SER A 50 4.69 22.49 -3.75
C SER A 50 4.02 21.86 -4.99
N PHE A 51 4.81 21.41 -5.98
CA PHE A 51 4.30 20.78 -7.19
C PHE A 51 4.26 19.24 -7.11
N LEU A 52 4.95 18.63 -6.15
CA LEU A 52 4.96 17.17 -5.98
C LEU A 52 3.55 16.55 -5.87
N PRO A 53 2.57 17.12 -5.14
CA PRO A 53 1.22 16.54 -5.10
C PRO A 53 0.57 16.44 -6.48
N THR A 54 0.73 17.47 -7.31
CA THR A 54 0.22 17.51 -8.69
C THR A 54 0.93 16.47 -9.56
N LEU A 55 2.25 16.38 -9.46
CA LEU A 55 3.05 15.40 -10.19
C LEU A 55 2.65 13.96 -9.82
N ILE A 56 2.52 13.66 -8.53
CA ILE A 56 2.11 12.34 -8.02
C ILE A 56 0.70 12.01 -8.52
N ALA A 57 -0.26 12.94 -8.41
CA ALA A 57 -1.62 12.74 -8.87
C ALA A 57 -1.70 12.47 -10.38
N ALA A 58 -0.90 13.19 -11.19
CA ALA A 58 -0.80 12.96 -12.62
C ALA A 58 -0.24 11.56 -12.93
N CYS A 59 0.84 11.13 -12.24
CA CYS A 59 1.41 9.79 -12.41
C CYS A 59 0.41 8.69 -12.05
N CYS A 60 -0.30 8.82 -10.92
CA CYS A 60 -1.36 7.88 -10.52
C CYS A 60 -2.50 7.81 -11.54
N THR A 61 -2.93 8.96 -12.06
CA THR A 61 -4.01 9.03 -13.05
C THR A 61 -3.60 8.33 -14.35
N LEU A 62 -2.41 8.63 -14.86
CA LEU A 62 -1.89 8.00 -16.07
C LEU A 62 -1.63 6.50 -15.88
N HIS A 63 -1.16 6.08 -14.70
CA HIS A 63 -1.04 4.68 -14.32
C HIS A 63 -2.36 3.95 -14.44
N ASN A 64 -3.40 4.47 -13.81
CA ASN A 64 -4.72 3.85 -13.83
C ASN A 64 -5.28 3.74 -15.25
N VAL A 65 -5.01 4.73 -16.12
CA VAL A 65 -5.38 4.67 -17.54
C VAL A 65 -4.62 3.56 -18.26
N CYS A 66 -3.31 3.42 -18.04
CA CYS A 66 -2.51 2.33 -18.60
C CYS A 66 -3.05 0.96 -18.14
N GLU A 67 -3.29 0.77 -16.84
CA GLU A 67 -3.82 -0.49 -16.29
C GLU A 67 -5.23 -0.80 -16.86
N ALA A 68 -6.13 0.18 -16.91
CA ALA A 68 -7.48 -0.01 -17.43
C ALA A 68 -7.51 -0.36 -18.93
N ARG A 69 -6.50 0.11 -19.69
CA ARG A 69 -6.35 -0.21 -21.11
C ARG A 69 -5.56 -1.48 -21.38
N GLY A 70 -5.05 -2.15 -20.33
CA GLY A 70 -4.19 -3.32 -20.48
C GLY A 70 -2.84 -2.99 -21.15
N ASP A 71 -2.37 -1.75 -21.02
CA ASP A 71 -1.09 -1.31 -21.58
C ASP A 71 0.06 -2.15 -21.01
N VAL A 72 0.93 -2.66 -21.88
CA VAL A 72 1.94 -3.65 -21.51
C VAL A 72 2.96 -3.02 -20.56
N PHE A 73 3.02 -3.54 -19.34
CA PHE A 73 4.08 -3.19 -18.40
C PHE A 73 5.37 -3.92 -18.77
N GLN A 74 6.44 -3.17 -19.05
CA GLN A 74 7.74 -3.76 -19.36
C GLN A 74 8.41 -4.19 -18.05
N SER A 75 8.72 -5.48 -17.91
CA SER A 75 9.37 -6.01 -16.70
C SER A 75 10.73 -5.37 -16.41
N CYS A 76 11.42 -4.86 -17.43
CA CYS A 76 12.67 -4.10 -17.29
C CYS A 76 12.50 -2.76 -16.57
N TRP A 77 11.26 -2.26 -16.41
CA TRP A 77 10.96 -1.07 -15.62
C TRP A 77 10.87 -1.35 -14.12
N MET A 78 10.73 -2.60 -13.71
CA MET A 78 11.03 -2.95 -12.32
C MET A 78 12.55 -2.88 -12.18
N GLU A 79 13.05 -1.72 -11.78
CA GLU A 79 14.42 -1.66 -11.28
C GLU A 79 14.50 -2.64 -10.11
N ALA A 80 15.52 -3.49 -10.10
CA ALA A 80 16.00 -4.05 -8.86
C ALA A 80 16.63 -2.88 -8.10
N GLU A 81 15.81 -2.01 -7.50
CA GLU A 81 16.31 -1.12 -6.48
C GLU A 81 17.02 -2.04 -5.47
N GLY A 82 18.31 -1.81 -5.27
CA GLY A 82 19.18 -2.70 -4.51
C GLY A 82 18.66 -2.85 -3.09
N GLY A 83 17.94 -3.94 -2.85
CA GLY A 83 17.27 -4.24 -1.61
C GLY A 83 15.82 -4.60 -1.90
N ALA A 84 15.37 -5.77 -1.44
CA ALA A 84 13.95 -5.96 -1.27
C ALA A 84 13.43 -4.73 -0.52
N GLU A 85 12.51 -3.97 -1.12
CA GLU A 85 11.73 -2.98 -0.38
C GLU A 85 11.32 -3.69 0.90
N PRO A 86 11.79 -3.22 2.07
CA PRO A 86 11.38 -3.82 3.32
C PRO A 86 9.86 -3.91 3.23
N ARG A 87 9.28 -5.08 3.53
CA ARG A 87 7.86 -5.11 3.88
C ARG A 87 7.71 -3.93 4.82
N GLU A 88 6.92 -2.92 4.45
CA GLU A 88 6.60 -1.82 5.34
C GLU A 88 5.79 -2.45 6.48
N GLU A 89 6.49 -3.15 7.37
CA GLU A 89 6.05 -3.41 8.70
C GLU A 89 5.94 -2.03 9.28
N GLN A 90 4.70 -1.56 9.42
CA GLN A 90 4.44 -0.38 10.21
C GLN A 90 5.26 -0.55 11.49
N PRO A 91 6.19 0.39 11.77
CA PRO A 91 7.06 0.26 12.92
C PRO A 91 6.19 -0.03 14.15
N PRO A 92 6.62 -0.93 15.05
CA PRO A 92 5.95 -1.04 16.34
C PRO A 92 6.08 0.32 17.02
N GLU A 93 5.02 1.12 16.97
CA GLU A 93 4.92 2.34 17.74
C GLU A 93 4.77 1.92 19.21
N GLU A 94 5.90 1.91 19.91
CA GLU A 94 5.90 1.88 21.36
C GLU A 94 5.37 3.23 21.85
N GLY A 95 4.05 3.31 22.12
CA GLY A 95 3.46 4.42 22.88
C GLY A 95 2.47 5.34 22.16
N GLU A 96 2.05 5.06 20.92
CA GLU A 96 0.91 5.78 20.30
C GLU A 96 -0.40 5.03 20.60
N GLU A 97 -1.37 5.71 21.23
CA GLU A 97 -2.73 5.20 21.40
C GLU A 97 -3.30 4.86 20.02
N GLU A 98 -3.84 3.64 19.88
CA GLU A 98 -4.50 3.26 18.64
C GLU A 98 -5.66 4.21 18.38
N ASP A 99 -5.61 4.94 17.25
CA ASP A 99 -6.67 5.86 16.85
C ASP A 99 -8.02 5.12 16.91
N ALA A 100 -8.91 5.59 17.80
CA ALA A 100 -10.17 4.93 18.08
C ALA A 100 -11.04 4.82 16.81
N GLY A 101 -10.95 5.80 15.91
CA GLY A 101 -11.64 5.76 14.61
C GLY A 101 -11.10 4.64 13.70
N ALA A 102 -9.77 4.51 13.59
CA ALA A 102 -9.16 3.43 12.83
C ALA A 102 -9.49 2.04 13.41
N ALA A 103 -9.57 1.91 14.74
CA ALA A 103 -9.97 0.66 15.41
C ALA A 103 -11.43 0.31 15.11
N GLU A 104 -12.34 1.29 15.18
CA GLU A 104 -13.76 1.10 14.87
C GLU A 104 -13.99 0.62 13.44
N ILE A 105 -13.31 1.24 12.46
CA ILE A 105 -13.40 0.83 11.05
C ILE A 105 -12.89 -0.61 10.88
N ARG A 106 -11.76 -0.95 11.52
CA ARG A 106 -11.20 -2.31 11.47
C ARG A 106 -12.18 -3.33 12.05
N ASP A 107 -12.80 -3.03 13.18
CA ASP A 107 -13.76 -3.91 13.86
C ASP A 107 -15.06 -4.08 13.06
N ALA A 108 -15.52 -3.03 12.39
CA ALA A 108 -16.63 -3.10 11.46
C ALA A 108 -16.33 -4.02 10.26
N LEU A 109 -15.13 -3.90 9.67
CA LEU A 109 -14.70 -4.76 8.57
C LEU A 109 -14.53 -6.22 9.00
N ALA A 110 -13.86 -6.47 10.12
CA ALA A 110 -13.72 -7.82 10.66
C ALA A 110 -15.09 -8.46 10.97
N SER A 111 -16.02 -7.65 11.46
CA SER A 111 -17.39 -8.09 11.74
C SER A 111 -18.17 -8.48 10.49
N ALA A 112 -17.99 -7.75 9.37
CA ALA A 112 -18.62 -8.06 8.09
C ALA A 112 -18.08 -9.36 7.46
N LEU A 113 -16.85 -9.76 7.78
CA LEU A 113 -16.20 -10.98 7.28
C LEU A 113 -16.66 -12.28 7.99
N ARG A 114 -17.64 -12.19 8.90
CA ARG A 114 -18.27 -13.34 9.58
C ARG A 114 -19.30 -14.09 8.73
N GLY A 115 -19.68 -13.56 7.57
CA GLY A 115 -20.50 -14.23 6.55
C GLY A 115 -19.70 -15.19 5.67
#